data_AF-A0A6I1VZB3-F1
#
_entry.id   AF-A0A6I1VZB3-F1
#
_cell.length_a   1.000
_cell.length_b   1.000
_cell.length_c   1.000
_cell.angle_alpha   90.00
_cell.angle_beta   90.00
_cell.angle_gamma   90.00
#
_symmetry.space_group_name_H-M   'P 1'
#
loop_
_entity.id
_entity.type
_entity.pdbx_description
1 polymer ?
#
loop_
_entity_poly.entity_id
_entity_poly.type
_entity_poly.pdbx_seq_one_letter_code
_entity_poly.pdbx_strand_id
1 'polypeptide(L)'
;MTQLQLFTSTLPKKPYYTDDLFSGLSIAKAEIAKKAKYIQHNGPTHLYWMAFDIDRPGASIDWSDRGAPAPNLTVKNQANGHAHALYALSTAVRTAPDGRVAPLRYALDVENVRCGLVDADRG
;
A
#
# COMPACT_ATOMS: atom_id res chain seq x y z
N MET A 1 -3.35 -17.71 -7.69
CA MET A 1 -3.14 -17.00 -6.42
C MET A 1 -4.10 -15.83 -6.38
N THR A 2 -4.86 -15.63 -5.30
CA THR A 2 -5.75 -14.46 -5.15
C THR A 2 -4.94 -13.20 -4.84
N GLN A 3 -5.52 -12.00 -5.02
CA GLN A 3 -4.83 -10.74 -4.70
C GLN A 3 -4.45 -10.63 -3.21
N LEU A 4 -5.29 -11.16 -2.32
CA LEU A 4 -5.01 -11.21 -0.88
C LEU A 4 -3.86 -12.19 -0.55
N GLN A 5 -3.78 -13.32 -1.25
CA GLN A 5 -2.65 -14.25 -1.13
C GLN A 5 -1.35 -13.61 -1.65
N LEU A 6 -1.42 -12.87 -2.77
CA LEU A 6 -0.28 -12.12 -3.29
C LEU A 6 0.24 -11.12 -2.25
N PHE A 7 -0.65 -10.28 -1.70
CA PHE A 7 -0.30 -9.30 -0.67
C PHE A 7 0.36 -9.94 0.54
N THR A 8 -0.25 -11.01 1.07
CA THR A 8 0.27 -11.73 2.24
C THR A 8 1.65 -12.34 1.95
N SER A 9 1.87 -12.85 0.73
CA SER A 9 3.14 -13.48 0.34
C SER A 9 4.31 -12.49 0.20
N THR A 10 4.01 -11.21 -0.05
CA THR A 10 5.02 -10.14 -0.20
C THR A 10 5.32 -9.38 1.10
N LEU A 11 4.61 -9.68 2.19
CA LEU A 11 4.84 -9.01 3.47
C LEU A 11 6.29 -9.22 3.96
N PRO A 12 6.87 -8.22 4.66
CA PRO A 12 8.12 -8.42 5.37
C PRO A 12 8.02 -9.62 6.33
N LYS A 13 9.12 -10.36 6.51
CA LYS A 13 9.14 -11.50 7.45
C LYS A 13 8.75 -11.09 8.88
N LYS A 14 9.15 -9.87 9.27
CA LYS A 14 8.86 -9.23 10.55
C LYS A 14 8.40 -7.77 10.33
N PRO A 15 7.17 -7.53 9.90
CA PRO A 15 6.70 -6.18 9.64
C PRO A 15 6.39 -5.46 10.95
N TYR A 16 6.45 -4.13 10.92
CA TYR A 16 5.78 -3.32 11.94
C TYR A 16 4.27 -3.49 11.85
N TYR A 17 3.58 -3.48 12.99
CA TYR A 17 2.12 -3.55 13.05
C TYR A 17 1.59 -2.93 14.34
N THR A 18 0.31 -2.55 14.35
CA THR A 18 -0.42 -2.15 15.56
C THR A 18 -1.93 -2.17 15.33
N ASP A 19 -2.71 -2.25 16.41
CA ASP A 19 -4.14 -1.98 16.40
C ASP A 19 -4.49 -0.54 16.81
N ASP A 20 -3.52 0.17 17.37
CA ASP A 20 -3.64 1.54 17.86
C ASP A 20 -2.31 2.29 17.66
N LEU A 21 -2.34 3.32 16.83
CA LEU A 21 -1.16 4.13 16.54
C LEU A 21 -0.68 4.94 17.76
N PHE A 22 -1.56 5.23 18.73
CA PHE A 22 -1.19 5.96 19.95
C PHE A 22 -0.26 5.14 20.85
N SER A 23 -0.48 3.83 20.92
CA SER A 23 0.34 2.88 21.68
C SER A 23 1.69 2.54 21.01
N GLY A 24 1.95 3.05 19.81
CA GLY A 24 3.17 2.80 19.04
C GLY A 24 3.11 1.53 18.18
N LEU A 25 4.26 1.14 17.63
CA LEU A 25 4.40 0.02 16.69
C LEU A 25 5.09 -1.19 17.34
N SER A 26 4.57 -2.39 17.07
CA SER A 26 5.18 -3.67 17.45
C SER A 26 5.78 -4.38 16.24
N ILE A 27 6.69 -5.34 16.48
CA ILE A 27 7.28 -6.20 15.44
C ILE A 27 7.01 -7.67 15.77
N ALA A 28 6.40 -8.41 14.84
CA ALA A 28 6.15 -9.85 14.99
C ALA A 28 6.29 -10.57 13.64
N LYS A 29 6.18 -11.90 13.61
CA LYS A 29 6.12 -12.63 12.32
C LYS A 29 4.89 -12.18 11.51
N ALA A 30 5.02 -12.17 10.18
CA ALA A 30 3.91 -11.79 9.27
C ALA A 30 2.58 -12.51 9.58
N GLU A 31 2.63 -13.79 9.95
CA GLU A 31 1.46 -14.60 10.31
C GLU A 31 0.66 -14.06 11.51
N ILE A 32 1.34 -13.38 12.43
CA ILE A 32 0.74 -12.71 13.59
C ILE A 32 0.32 -11.29 13.19
N ALA A 33 1.25 -10.53 12.62
CA ALA A 33 1.07 -9.12 12.28
C ALA A 33 -0.10 -8.87 11.32
N LYS A 34 -0.36 -9.77 10.36
CA LYS A 34 -1.43 -9.62 9.36
C LYS A 34 -2.86 -9.57 9.94
N LYS A 35 -3.01 -9.86 11.23
CA LYS A 35 -4.30 -9.83 11.93
C LYS A 35 -4.61 -8.47 12.55
N ALA A 36 -3.64 -7.55 12.58
CA ALA A 36 -3.81 -6.24 13.15
C ALA A 36 -4.43 -5.25 12.17
N LYS A 37 -4.98 -4.14 12.70
CA LYS A 37 -5.57 -3.07 11.88
C LYS A 37 -4.56 -2.37 10.97
N TYR A 38 -3.34 -2.16 11.47
CA TYR A 38 -2.26 -1.51 10.72
C TYR A 38 -1.07 -2.45 10.58
N ILE A 39 -0.51 -2.52 9.38
CA ILE A 39 0.66 -3.34 9.07
C ILE A 39 1.56 -2.65 8.03
N GLN A 40 2.87 -2.78 8.22
CA GLN A 40 3.86 -2.41 7.22
C GLN A 40 3.79 -3.40 6.04
N HIS A 41 3.33 -2.91 4.91
CA HIS A 41 3.10 -3.71 3.71
C HIS A 41 4.38 -3.96 2.88
N ASN A 42 5.33 -3.00 2.84
CA ASN A 42 6.61 -3.12 2.14
C ASN A 42 7.79 -3.24 3.12
N GLY A 43 8.82 -3.98 2.70
CA GLY A 43 10.07 -4.06 3.45
C GLY A 43 10.98 -2.84 3.19
N PRO A 44 12.11 -2.73 3.92
CA PRO A 44 13.01 -1.58 3.78
C PRO A 44 13.77 -1.52 2.45
N THR A 45 13.75 -2.59 1.65
CA THR A 45 14.62 -2.72 0.47
C THR A 45 13.90 -2.82 -0.86
N HIS A 46 12.58 -3.08 -0.85
CA HIS A 46 11.80 -3.33 -2.06
C HIS A 46 10.40 -2.76 -1.92
N LEU A 47 9.99 -1.98 -2.93
CA LEU A 47 8.63 -1.53 -3.17
C LEU A 47 7.90 -2.61 -3.96
N TYR A 48 7.00 -3.35 -3.31
CA TYR A 48 6.11 -4.31 -3.95
C TYR A 48 4.73 -3.70 -4.23
N TRP A 49 4.26 -2.86 -3.32
CA TRP A 49 2.93 -2.26 -3.37
C TRP A 49 3.01 -0.75 -3.30
N MET A 50 2.30 -0.07 -4.18
CA MET A 50 1.99 1.36 -4.02
C MET A 50 0.64 1.46 -3.32
N ALA A 51 0.59 2.18 -2.20
CA ALA A 51 -0.60 2.37 -1.39
C ALA A 51 -1.01 3.85 -1.41
N PHE A 52 -2.22 4.13 -1.87
CA PHE A 52 -2.76 5.48 -1.96
C PHE A 52 -3.85 5.63 -0.91
N ASP A 53 -3.69 6.60 0.01
CA ASP A 53 -4.71 6.92 1.00
C ASP A 53 -5.73 7.90 0.43
N ILE A 54 -7.01 7.55 0.57
CA ILE A 54 -8.11 8.24 -0.09
C ILE A 54 -9.14 8.61 0.98
N ASP A 55 -9.03 9.85 1.44
CA ASP A 55 -9.78 10.38 2.57
C ASP A 55 -11.13 10.98 2.19
N ARG A 56 -12.01 10.13 1.66
CA ARG A 56 -13.41 10.50 1.39
C ARG A 56 -14.37 9.32 1.42
N PRO A 57 -15.67 9.55 1.70
CA PRO A 57 -16.68 8.51 1.57
C PRO A 57 -16.72 7.92 0.16
N GLY A 58 -16.81 6.60 0.05
CA GLY A 58 -16.88 5.89 -1.23
C GLY A 58 -15.52 5.59 -1.89
N ALA A 59 -14.41 5.94 -1.24
CA ALA A 59 -13.05 5.77 -1.73
C ALA A 59 -12.70 4.36 -2.25
N SER A 60 -13.38 3.31 -1.77
CA SER A 60 -13.14 1.92 -2.23
C SER A 60 -13.47 1.65 -3.70
N ILE A 61 -14.33 2.47 -4.33
CA ILE A 61 -14.74 2.28 -5.74
C ILE A 61 -14.53 3.51 -6.62
N ASP A 62 -14.20 4.64 -6.01
CA ASP A 62 -14.08 5.96 -6.66
C ASP A 62 -13.00 6.02 -7.76
N TRP A 63 -12.06 5.07 -7.76
CA TRP A 63 -11.11 4.90 -8.87
C TRP A 63 -11.83 4.71 -10.22
N SER A 64 -13.02 4.09 -10.23
CA SER A 64 -13.79 3.85 -11.45
C SER A 64 -14.31 5.15 -12.06
N ASP A 65 -14.93 6.00 -11.24
CA ASP A 65 -15.52 7.26 -11.69
C ASP A 65 -14.45 8.27 -12.13
N ARG A 66 -13.24 8.13 -11.58
CA ARG A 66 -12.06 8.94 -11.94
C ARG A 66 -11.28 8.39 -13.14
N GLY A 67 -11.70 7.28 -13.73
CA GLY A 67 -10.99 6.64 -14.84
C GLY A 67 -9.60 6.10 -14.46
N ALA A 68 -9.35 5.90 -13.17
CA ALA A 68 -8.15 5.21 -12.71
C ALA A 68 -8.28 3.70 -12.98
N PRO A 69 -7.17 2.99 -13.22
CA PRO A 69 -7.23 1.54 -13.36
C PRO A 69 -7.65 0.90 -12.05
N ALA A 70 -8.29 -0.27 -12.14
CA ALA A 70 -8.71 -1.02 -10.96
C ALA A 70 -7.49 -1.36 -10.07
N PRO A 71 -7.52 -1.04 -8.76
CA PRO A 71 -6.51 -1.48 -7.83
C PRO A 71 -6.56 -3.00 -7.63
N ASN A 72 -5.44 -3.59 -7.25
CA ASN A 72 -5.36 -5.00 -6.90
C ASN A 72 -6.15 -5.30 -5.62
N LEU A 73 -6.13 -4.39 -4.66
CA LEU A 73 -6.87 -4.46 -3.39
C LEU A 73 -7.35 -3.06 -2.98
N THR A 74 -8.52 -3.01 -2.35
CA THR A 74 -9.00 -1.82 -1.64
C THR A 74 -9.29 -2.16 -0.20
N VAL A 75 -8.75 -1.38 0.74
CA VAL A 75 -8.95 -1.58 2.17
C VAL A 75 -9.75 -0.40 2.70
N LYS A 76 -11.00 -0.64 3.10
CA LYS A 76 -11.93 0.41 3.51
C LYS A 76 -12.08 0.47 5.02
N ASN A 77 -12.00 1.66 5.58
CA ASN A 77 -12.48 1.94 6.93
C ASN A 77 -14.02 1.94 6.94
N GLN A 78 -14.62 1.00 7.66
CA GLN A 78 -16.07 0.85 7.71
C GLN A 78 -16.79 2.03 8.38
N ALA A 79 -16.12 2.79 9.24
CA ALA A 79 -16.74 3.87 10.01
C ALA A 79 -16.96 5.14 9.19
N ASN A 80 -15.99 5.55 8.36
CA ASN A 80 -16.03 6.80 7.60
C ASN A 80 -16.02 6.59 6.06
N GLY A 81 -15.80 5.37 5.59
CA GLY A 81 -15.78 5.05 4.16
C GLY A 81 -14.50 5.44 3.42
N HIS A 82 -13.49 5.98 4.12
CA HIS A 82 -12.15 6.22 3.58
C HIS A 82 -11.49 4.89 3.22
N ALA A 83 -10.56 4.89 2.27
CA ALA A 83 -9.94 3.66 1.85
C ALA A 83 -8.51 3.84 1.34
N HIS A 84 -7.71 2.79 1.50
CA HIS A 84 -6.48 2.64 0.76
C HIS A 84 -6.73 1.89 -0.55
N ALA A 85 -6.21 2.41 -1.66
CA ALA A 85 -6.12 1.69 -2.93
C ALA A 85 -4.68 1.15 -3.11
N LEU A 86 -4.54 -0.16 -3.28
CA LEU A 86 -3.25 -0.83 -3.37
C LEU A 86 -3.01 -1.40 -4.77
N TYR A 87 -1.86 -1.06 -5.35
CA TYR A 87 -1.41 -1.54 -6.65
C TYR A 87 -0.13 -2.35 -6.49
N ALA A 88 -0.14 -3.60 -6.95
CA ALA A 88 1.01 -4.48 -6.91
C ALA A 88 1.91 -4.25 -8.14
N LEU A 89 3.21 -4.16 -7.92
CA LEU A 89 4.19 -4.21 -9.00
C LEU A 89 4.49 -5.66 -9.36
N SER A 90 4.45 -5.98 -10.65
CA SER A 90 4.81 -7.31 -11.15
C SER A 90 6.28 -7.64 -10.87
N THR A 91 7.14 -6.62 -10.84
CA THR A 91 8.53 -6.70 -10.43
C THR A 91 8.79 -5.59 -9.42
N ALA A 92 9.25 -5.95 -8.23
CA ALA A 92 9.51 -4.98 -7.18
C ALA A 92 10.62 -4.00 -7.56
N VAL A 93 10.47 -2.75 -7.14
CA VAL A 93 11.50 -1.72 -7.33
C VAL A 93 12.40 -1.71 -6.10
N ARG A 94 13.71 -1.81 -6.32
CA ARG A 94 14.69 -1.86 -5.24
C ARG A 94 14.95 -0.47 -4.67
N THR A 95 14.60 -0.26 -3.40
CA THR A 95 14.69 1.03 -2.67
C THR A 95 15.90 1.16 -1.75
N ALA A 96 16.69 0.08 -1.61
CA ALA A 96 17.96 0.15 -0.88
C ALA A 96 18.96 1.12 -1.55
N PRO A 97 19.98 1.63 -0.83
CA PRO A 97 20.93 2.63 -1.36
C PRO A 97 21.69 2.20 -2.63
N ASP A 98 21.84 0.91 -2.85
CA ASP A 98 22.46 0.28 -4.02
C ASP A 98 21.43 -0.09 -5.11
N GLY A 99 20.21 0.43 -5.02
CA GLY A 99 19.18 0.38 -6.05
C GLY A 99 19.49 1.30 -7.24
N ARG A 100 18.98 0.96 -8.42
CA ARG A 100 19.14 1.80 -9.62
C ARG A 100 18.21 3.01 -9.52
N VAL A 101 18.75 4.19 -9.78
CA VAL A 101 18.00 5.46 -9.72
C VAL A 101 16.86 5.52 -10.74
N ALA A 102 17.05 4.97 -11.95
CA ALA A 102 16.04 5.08 -13.01
C ALA A 102 14.70 4.39 -12.68
N PRO A 103 14.67 3.11 -12.23
CA PRO A 103 13.43 2.48 -11.75
C PRO A 103 12.78 3.20 -10.56
N LEU A 104 13.59 3.76 -9.64
CA LEU A 104 13.07 4.50 -8.49
C LEU A 104 12.34 5.78 -8.92
N ARG A 105 12.95 6.56 -9.82
CA ARG A 105 12.32 7.77 -10.37
C ARG A 105 11.05 7.43 -11.13
N TYR A 106 11.08 6.38 -11.97
CA TYR A 106 9.90 5.98 -12.70
C TYR A 106 8.75 5.52 -11.79
N ALA A 107 9.06 4.79 -10.71
CA ALA A 107 8.07 4.40 -9.71
C ALA A 107 7.43 5.63 -9.05
N LEU A 108 8.25 6.61 -8.67
CA LEU A 108 7.79 7.88 -8.08
C LEU A 108 6.93 8.69 -9.07
N ASP A 109 7.31 8.74 -10.35
CA ASP A 109 6.52 9.44 -11.38
C ASP A 109 5.14 8.80 -11.54
N VAL A 110 5.08 7.47 -11.58
CA VAL A 110 3.82 6.71 -11.63
C VAL A 110 2.97 6.95 -10.38
N GLU A 111 3.60 6.95 -9.20
CA GLU A 111 2.95 7.24 -7.93
C GLU A 111 2.36 8.65 -7.92
N ASN A 112 3.12 9.67 -8.33
CA ASN A 112 2.66 11.05 -8.40
C ASN A 112 1.47 11.25 -9.34
N VAL A 113 1.55 10.68 -10.55
CA VAL A 113 0.46 10.76 -11.53
C VAL A 113 -0.80 10.09 -10.98
N ARG A 114 -0.64 8.93 -10.32
CA ARG A 114 -1.78 8.21 -9.74
C ARG A 114 -2.37 8.91 -8.52
N CYS A 115 -1.52 9.44 -7.64
CA CYS A 115 -1.92 10.25 -6.49
C CYS A 115 -2.78 11.44 -6.94
N GLY A 116 -2.38 12.16 -8.00
CA GLY A 116 -3.19 13.23 -8.58
C GLY A 116 -4.51 12.75 -9.20
N LEU A 117 -4.52 11.60 -9.87
CA LEU A 117 -5.71 11.05 -10.51
C LEU A 117 -6.79 10.66 -9.50
N VAL A 118 -6.39 9.99 -8.42
CA VAL A 118 -7.31 9.58 -7.35
C VAL A 118 -7.41 10.61 -6.23
N ASP A 119 -6.81 11.80 -6.37
CA ASP A 119 -6.81 12.84 -5.32
C ASP A 119 -6.51 12.22 -3.95
N ALA A 120 -5.42 11.45 -3.90
CA ALA A 120 -4.93 10.80 -2.70
C ALA A 120 -3.99 11.75 -1.96
N ASP A 121 -3.80 11.48 -0.67
CA ASP A 121 -2.86 12.25 0.14
C ASP A 121 -1.44 12.09 -0.39
N ARG A 122 -0.68 13.19 -0.35
CA ARG A 122 0.73 13.21 -0.73
C ARG A 122 1.58 12.79 0.47
N GLY A 123 2.35 11.72 0.29
CA GLY A 123 3.33 11.22 1.27
C GLY A 123 4.67 11.94 1.22
#